data_AF-A0A221W6G9-F1
#
_entry.id   AF-A0A221W6G9-F1
#
_cell.length_a   1.000
_cell.length_b   1.000
_cell.length_c   1.000
_cell.angle_alpha   90.00
_cell.angle_beta   90.00
_cell.angle_gamma   90.00
#
_symmetry.space_group_name_H-M   'P 1'
#
loop_
_entity.id
_entity.type
_entity.pdbx_description
1 polymer ?
#
loop_
_entity_poly.entity_id
_entity_poly.type
_entity_poly.pdbx_seq_one_letter_code
_entity_poly.pdbx_strand_id
1 'polypeptide(L)'
;MDFHVIEQGMLPRAAHAYLMLLPDAPRFGAVFLEIQDEPGPFDSAAAALNWLKDDHETLREALVAAAHHRDDLVAQLAETLWALFLHHRQLVPPTVFADGAAAAARSACIADDPEHARRHRLGQANLLLKEIAARVKLGDVDTAETLLPEATALADRLASPMLQATAHAQRGHLAHTRGSLTEALDSLRTALQLEEHGGTRRGASMRHRALSLILRDLCLYDQAEIHLFLARDLLAATGDAKDQARISEFLGTLYSLTGRHDDAVTELTRALTVFGELGSHYQATCHHQLALALERRAAANLQAGQPHGDIETNREKTGQDRRRAALHRSRARELSPGLHTGTVPAV
;
A
#
# COMPACT_ATOMS: atom_id res chain seq x y z
N MET A 1 21.16 7.38 21.80
CA MET A 1 19.92 8.15 22.04
C MET A 1 19.32 7.70 23.36
N ASP A 2 18.75 8.61 24.15
CA ASP A 2 18.11 8.28 25.43
C ASP A 2 16.75 7.58 25.19
N PHE A 3 16.47 6.47 25.90
CA PHE A 3 15.21 5.74 25.77
C PHE A 3 14.00 6.57 26.18
N HIS A 4 14.15 7.47 27.15
CA HIS A 4 13.07 8.38 27.54
C HIS A 4 12.67 9.31 26.39
N VAL A 5 13.63 9.77 25.59
CA VAL A 5 13.37 10.61 24.40
C VAL A 5 12.64 9.82 23.31
N ILE A 6 13.01 8.54 23.14
CA ILE A 6 12.33 7.66 22.18
C ILE A 6 10.89 7.43 22.61
N GLU A 7 10.69 7.02 23.87
CA GLU A 7 9.40 6.59 24.42
C GLU A 7 8.41 7.75 24.58
N GLN A 8 8.85 8.91 25.05
CA GLN A 8 7.97 10.05 25.33
C GLN A 8 7.87 11.08 24.19
N GLY A 9 8.73 10.98 23.17
CA GLY A 9 8.78 11.95 22.09
C GLY A 9 8.59 11.31 20.73
N MET A 10 9.53 10.48 20.31
CA MET A 10 9.62 10.01 18.93
C MET A 10 8.57 8.95 18.59
N LEU A 11 8.38 7.96 19.45
CA LEU A 11 7.47 6.84 19.20
C LEU A 11 5.99 7.29 19.15
N PRO A 12 5.47 8.09 20.12
CA PRO A 12 4.12 8.64 20.03
C PRO A 12 3.90 9.48 18.78
N ARG A 13 4.88 10.33 18.42
CA ARG A 13 4.82 11.14 17.20
C ARG A 13 4.80 10.29 15.93
N ALA A 14 5.61 9.23 15.85
CA ALA A 14 5.58 8.28 14.74
C ALA A 14 4.26 7.49 14.67
N ALA A 15 3.69 7.13 15.82
CA ALA A 15 2.40 6.46 15.89
C ALA A 15 1.25 7.38 15.44
N HIS A 16 1.24 8.67 15.78
CA HIS A 16 0.28 9.63 15.22
C HIS A 16 0.43 9.78 13.69
N ALA A 17 1.67 9.85 13.19
CA ALA A 17 1.91 9.91 11.75
C ALA A 17 1.37 8.65 11.05
N TYR A 18 1.59 7.48 11.65
CA TYR A 18 1.05 6.20 11.19
C TYR A 18 -0.49 6.22 11.13
N LEU A 19 -1.17 6.64 12.21
CA LEU A 19 -2.63 6.69 12.26
C LEU A 19 -3.22 7.65 11.24
N MET A 20 -2.56 8.78 11.00
CA MET A 20 -3.03 9.75 10.00
C MET A 20 -2.88 9.23 8.55
N LEU A 21 -1.88 8.39 8.28
CA LEU A 21 -1.65 7.80 6.96
C LEU A 21 -2.42 6.49 6.73
N LEU A 22 -2.69 5.75 7.80
CA LEU A 22 -3.25 4.40 7.79
C LEU A 22 -4.28 4.22 8.94
N PRO A 23 -5.40 4.96 8.94
CA PRO A 23 -6.32 5.05 10.09
C PRO A 23 -6.95 3.71 10.47
N ASP A 24 -7.26 2.88 9.48
CA ASP A 24 -7.94 1.61 9.65
C ASP A 24 -6.97 0.41 9.57
N ALA A 25 -5.66 0.64 9.64
CA ALA A 25 -4.69 -0.43 9.62
C ALA A 25 -4.61 -1.17 10.98
N PRO A 26 -4.36 -2.49 10.97
CA PRO A 26 -4.16 -3.25 12.20
C PRO A 26 -2.93 -2.77 12.97
N ARG A 27 -3.07 -2.63 14.29
CA ARG A 27 -2.07 -2.10 15.21
C ARG A 27 -1.94 -2.96 16.45
N PHE A 28 -0.70 -3.20 16.91
CA PHE A 28 -0.43 -4.09 18.04
C PHE A 28 0.46 -3.48 19.11
N GLY A 29 1.22 -2.43 18.79
CA GLY A 29 2.02 -1.67 19.75
C GLY A 29 1.17 -1.03 20.85
N ALA A 30 1.71 -0.99 22.08
CA ALA A 30 1.07 -0.36 23.23
C ALA A 30 0.89 1.16 23.04
N VAL A 31 1.82 1.82 22.35
CA VAL A 31 1.77 3.25 22.03
C VAL A 31 0.43 3.66 21.42
N PHE A 32 -0.19 2.81 20.60
CA PHE A 32 -1.47 3.14 19.96
C PHE A 32 -2.66 3.17 20.92
N LEU A 33 -2.55 2.49 22.07
CA LEU A 33 -3.52 2.58 23.15
C LEU A 33 -3.27 3.84 23.99
N GLU A 34 -2.00 4.18 24.22
CA GLU A 34 -1.58 5.33 25.01
C GLU A 34 -2.01 6.65 24.37
N ILE A 35 -1.87 6.77 23.05
CA ILE A 35 -2.16 8.03 22.33
C ILE A 35 -3.60 8.14 21.81
N GLN A 36 -4.47 7.16 22.09
CA GLN A 36 -5.78 7.03 21.40
C GLN A 36 -6.68 8.26 21.57
N ASP A 37 -6.56 8.96 22.70
CA ASP A 37 -7.37 10.11 23.07
C ASP A 37 -6.61 11.45 22.91
N GLU A 38 -5.36 11.40 22.44
CA GLU A 38 -4.50 12.58 22.28
C GLU A 38 -4.57 13.12 20.86
N PRO A 39 -4.77 14.44 20.67
CA PRO A 39 -4.66 15.03 19.34
C PRO A 39 -3.22 14.94 18.85
N GLY A 40 -3.02 14.30 17.70
CA GLY A 40 -1.69 14.16 17.09
C GLY A 40 -1.12 15.50 16.60
N PRO A 41 0.21 15.62 16.46
CA PRO A 41 0.87 16.88 16.15
C PRO A 41 0.82 17.27 14.66
N PHE A 42 -0.02 16.63 13.86
CA PHE A 42 -0.08 16.82 12.41
C PHE A 42 -1.46 17.31 11.99
N ASP A 43 -1.49 18.35 11.17
CA ASP A 43 -2.73 18.91 10.62
C ASP A 43 -3.18 18.19 9.34
N SER A 44 -2.33 17.34 8.75
CA SER A 44 -2.62 16.61 7.51
C SER A 44 -1.72 15.40 7.29
N ALA A 45 -2.19 14.45 6.48
CA ALA A 45 -1.41 13.27 6.07
C ALA A 45 -0.12 13.67 5.34
N ALA A 46 -0.13 14.77 4.58
CA ALA A 46 1.07 15.33 3.96
C ALA A 46 2.11 15.79 4.99
N ALA A 47 1.68 16.51 6.03
CA ALA A 47 2.57 16.95 7.11
C ALA A 47 3.16 15.75 7.87
N ALA A 48 2.33 14.75 8.19
CA ALA A 48 2.76 13.51 8.82
C ALA A 48 3.80 12.75 7.98
N LEU A 49 3.56 12.61 6.68
CA LEU A 49 4.48 11.92 5.77
C LEU A 49 5.79 12.68 5.57
N ASN A 50 5.73 14.00 5.42
CA ASN A 50 6.93 14.84 5.31
C ASN A 50 7.78 14.74 6.57
N TRP A 51 7.16 14.78 7.76
CA TRP A 51 7.88 14.58 9.01
C TRP A 51 8.56 13.20 9.08
N LEU A 52 7.83 12.11 8.77
CA LEU A 52 8.42 10.77 8.72
C LEU A 52 9.61 10.70 7.76
N LYS A 53 9.50 11.35 6.60
CA LYS A 53 10.55 11.40 5.58
C LYS A 53 11.75 12.22 6.05
N ASP A 54 11.54 13.37 6.67
CA ASP A 54 12.63 14.25 7.09
C ASP A 54 13.38 13.68 8.31
N ASP A 55 12.66 13.03 9.24
CA ASP A 55 13.21 12.45 10.48
C ASP A 55 13.52 10.94 10.40
N HIS A 56 13.47 10.32 9.21
CA HIS A 56 13.69 8.87 9.06
C HIS A 56 15.05 8.38 9.60
N GLU A 57 16.11 9.18 9.43
CA GLU A 57 17.44 8.85 9.97
C GLU A 57 17.45 8.88 11.50
N THR A 58 16.79 9.85 12.11
CA THR A 58 16.62 9.93 13.56
C THR A 58 15.83 8.72 14.07
N LEU A 59 14.75 8.33 13.39
CA LEU A 59 13.97 7.12 13.72
C LEU A 59 14.80 5.84 13.56
N ARG A 60 15.70 5.79 12.57
CA ARG A 60 16.67 4.70 12.40
C ARG A 60 17.68 4.65 13.53
N GLU A 61 18.19 5.80 13.99
CA GLU A 61 19.06 5.89 15.16
C GLU A 61 18.34 5.43 16.44
N ALA A 62 17.05 5.76 16.60
CA ALA A 62 16.23 5.28 17.70
C ALA A 62 16.10 3.75 17.69
N LEU A 63 15.85 3.15 16.52
CA LEU A 63 15.84 1.69 16.35
C LEU A 63 17.18 1.07 16.75
N VAL A 64 18.30 1.62 16.26
CA VAL A 64 19.64 1.12 16.58
C VAL A 64 19.97 1.28 18.07
N ALA A 65 19.57 2.38 18.70
CA ALA A 65 19.78 2.60 20.13
C ALA A 65 18.96 1.62 20.98
N ALA A 66 17.71 1.35 20.59
CA ALA A 66 16.83 0.41 21.28
C ALA A 66 17.20 -1.06 21.03
N ALA A 67 17.89 -1.35 19.92
CA ALA A 67 18.34 -2.69 19.58
C ALA A 67 19.14 -3.32 20.73
N HIS A 68 18.85 -4.59 21.03
CA HIS A 68 19.45 -5.38 22.12
C HIS A 68 19.16 -4.89 23.55
N HIS A 69 18.40 -3.81 23.73
CA HIS A 69 18.13 -3.23 25.05
C HIS A 69 16.64 -3.08 25.38
N ARG A 70 15.81 -2.74 24.39
CA ARG A 70 14.37 -2.48 24.54
C ARG A 70 13.60 -3.07 23.36
N ASP A 71 13.31 -4.36 23.45
CA ASP A 71 12.60 -5.12 22.41
C ASP A 71 11.18 -4.58 22.15
N ASP A 72 10.53 -4.06 23.18
CA ASP A 72 9.23 -3.41 23.10
C ASP A 72 9.27 -2.14 22.23
N LEU A 73 10.29 -1.30 22.37
CA LEU A 73 10.45 -0.09 21.57
C LEU A 73 10.80 -0.42 20.10
N VAL A 74 11.67 -1.42 19.88
CA VAL A 74 12.05 -1.85 18.52
C VAL A 74 10.84 -2.33 17.73
N ALA A 75 10.01 -3.19 18.33
CA ALA A 75 8.81 -3.71 17.67
C ALA A 75 7.80 -2.59 17.33
N GLN A 76 7.61 -1.64 18.24
CA GLN A 76 6.66 -0.55 18.05
C GLN A 76 7.14 0.47 17.00
N LEU A 77 8.43 0.86 17.05
CA LEU A 77 9.02 1.73 16.02
C LEU A 77 8.94 1.07 14.63
N ALA A 78 9.30 -0.22 14.52
CA ALA A 78 9.20 -0.96 13.27
C ALA A 78 7.76 -0.99 12.73
N GLU A 79 6.75 -1.13 13.60
CA GLU A 79 5.34 -1.10 13.19
C GLU A 79 4.95 0.26 12.58
N THR A 80 5.38 1.37 13.18
CA THR A 80 5.06 2.73 12.70
C THR A 80 5.72 3.06 11.35
N LEU A 81 6.93 2.52 11.09
CA LEU A 81 7.68 2.80 9.85
C LEU A 81 7.08 2.14 8.60
N TRP A 82 6.09 1.26 8.75
CA TRP A 82 5.36 0.72 7.61
C TRP A 82 4.68 1.82 6.77
N ALA A 83 4.18 2.88 7.41
CA ALA A 83 3.60 4.02 6.70
C ALA A 83 4.65 4.70 5.80
N LEU A 84 5.84 4.97 6.33
CA LEU A 84 6.93 5.53 5.53
C LEU A 84 7.36 4.60 4.40
N PHE A 85 7.52 3.30 4.67
CA PHE A 85 7.87 2.30 3.66
C PHE A 85 6.87 2.29 2.49
N LEU A 86 5.57 2.32 2.79
CA LEU A 86 4.56 2.33 1.75
C LEU A 86 4.73 3.54 0.82
N HIS A 87 5.05 4.72 1.32
CA HIS A 87 5.15 5.92 0.47
C HIS A 87 6.54 6.09 -0.18
N HIS A 88 7.59 5.75 0.56
CA HIS A 88 9.01 5.91 0.20
C HIS A 88 9.80 4.61 0.48
N ARG A 89 9.58 3.59 -0.36
CA ARG A 89 10.12 2.22 -0.18
C ARG A 89 11.63 2.13 0.08
N GLN A 90 12.42 3.07 -0.44
CA GLN A 90 13.88 3.07 -0.32
C GLN A 90 14.40 3.58 1.04
N LEU A 91 13.57 4.27 1.83
CA LEU A 91 13.99 4.85 3.11
C LEU A 91 13.91 3.87 4.29
N VAL A 92 13.17 2.77 4.14
CA VAL A 92 12.96 1.78 5.19
C VAL A 92 13.32 0.39 4.64
N PRO A 93 14.48 -0.18 4.98
CA PRO A 93 14.84 -1.50 4.50
C PRO A 93 13.94 -2.58 5.14
N PRO A 94 13.64 -3.70 4.44
CA PRO A 94 12.80 -4.76 4.98
C PRO A 94 13.30 -5.35 6.32
N THR A 95 14.60 -5.26 6.59
CA THR A 95 15.22 -5.71 7.83
C THR A 95 14.66 -5.02 9.07
N VAL A 96 14.15 -3.79 8.95
CA VAL A 96 13.45 -3.10 10.06
C VAL A 96 12.26 -3.93 10.55
N PHE A 97 11.51 -4.54 9.64
CA PHE A 97 10.36 -5.38 9.99
C PHE A 97 10.81 -6.75 10.52
N ALA A 98 11.91 -7.30 10.00
CA ALA A 98 12.54 -8.52 10.53
C ALA A 98 12.98 -8.35 11.98
N ASP A 99 13.72 -7.27 12.26
CA ASP A 99 14.24 -6.93 13.59
C ASP A 99 13.09 -6.65 14.56
N GLY A 100 12.07 -5.92 14.10
CA GLY A 100 10.83 -5.68 14.85
C GLY A 100 10.08 -6.97 15.18
N ALA A 101 9.97 -7.90 14.22
CA ALA A 101 9.34 -9.19 14.46
C ALA A 101 10.12 -10.03 15.48
N ALA A 102 11.44 -10.06 15.38
CA ALA A 102 12.29 -10.77 16.33
C ALA A 102 12.20 -10.15 17.73
N ALA A 103 12.15 -8.82 17.83
CA ALA A 103 11.95 -8.11 19.10
C ALA A 103 10.57 -8.38 19.71
N ALA A 104 9.51 -8.40 18.90
CA ALA A 104 8.17 -8.78 19.35
C ALA A 104 8.13 -10.24 19.85
N ALA A 105 8.84 -11.16 19.17
CA ALA A 105 8.96 -12.55 19.61
C ALA A 105 9.63 -12.66 21.00
N ARG A 106 10.75 -11.95 21.21
CA ARG A 106 11.44 -11.91 22.51
C ARG A 106 10.57 -11.29 23.60
N SER A 107 9.88 -10.19 23.30
CA SER A 107 8.93 -9.54 24.22
C SER A 107 7.81 -10.50 24.63
N ALA A 108 7.29 -11.31 23.70
CA ALA A 108 6.28 -12.31 23.99
C ALA A 108 6.76 -13.44 24.92
N CYS A 109 8.06 -13.76 24.92
CA CYS A 109 8.63 -14.80 25.78
C CYS A 109 8.81 -14.35 27.24
N ILE A 110 8.98 -13.05 27.47
CA ILE A 110 9.19 -12.47 28.80
C ILE A 110 7.94 -11.82 29.39
N ALA A 111 6.84 -11.73 28.63
CA ALA A 111 5.60 -11.13 29.10
C ALA A 111 4.97 -11.97 30.23
N ASP A 112 4.58 -11.29 31.31
CA ASP A 112 4.09 -11.92 32.54
C ASP A 112 2.67 -12.50 32.41
N ASP A 113 1.86 -11.97 31.49
CA ASP A 113 0.49 -12.45 31.27
C ASP A 113 0.22 -12.96 29.83
N PRO A 114 -0.69 -13.94 29.66
CA PRO A 114 -0.97 -14.54 28.36
C PRO A 114 -1.55 -13.58 27.31
N GLU A 115 -2.26 -12.53 27.72
CA GLU A 115 -2.87 -11.56 26.81
C GLU A 115 -1.82 -10.60 26.25
N HIS A 116 -0.92 -10.07 27.08
CA HIS A 116 0.25 -9.31 26.62
C HIS A 116 1.14 -10.15 25.72
N ALA A 117 1.44 -11.40 26.11
CA ALA A 117 2.20 -12.31 25.27
C ALA A 117 1.50 -12.52 23.91
N ARG A 118 0.17 -12.65 23.89
CA ARG A 118 -0.61 -12.77 22.66
C ARG A 118 -0.54 -11.53 21.80
N ARG A 119 -0.61 -10.31 22.37
CA ARG A 119 -0.47 -9.05 21.63
C ARG A 119 0.89 -8.96 20.93
N HIS A 120 1.96 -9.29 21.64
CA HIS A 120 3.30 -9.34 21.04
C HIS A 120 3.41 -10.38 19.92
N ARG A 121 2.83 -11.58 20.08
CA ARG A 121 2.83 -12.57 18.99
C ARG A 121 2.01 -12.14 17.77
N LEU A 122 0.90 -11.43 17.96
CA LEU A 122 0.15 -10.83 16.86
C LEU A 122 0.99 -9.75 16.15
N GLY A 123 1.67 -8.89 16.91
CA GLY A 123 2.62 -7.91 16.39
C GLY A 123 3.78 -8.56 15.61
N GLN A 124 4.35 -9.65 16.13
CA GLN A 124 5.37 -10.45 15.45
C GLN A 124 4.86 -10.95 14.09
N ALA A 125 3.69 -11.60 14.05
CA ALA A 125 3.12 -12.10 12.82
C ALA A 125 2.85 -10.98 11.80
N ASN A 126 2.32 -9.85 12.26
CA ASN A 126 2.08 -8.68 11.42
C ASN A 126 3.38 -8.14 10.81
N LEU A 127 4.45 -8.05 11.60
CA LEU A 127 5.76 -7.56 11.15
C LEU A 127 6.44 -8.53 10.17
N LEU A 128 6.36 -9.84 10.39
CA LEU A 128 6.82 -10.84 9.41
C LEU A 128 6.08 -10.69 8.07
N LEU A 129 4.77 -10.50 8.10
CA LEU A 129 3.96 -10.31 6.90
C LEU A 129 4.25 -8.97 6.20
N LYS A 130 4.60 -7.91 6.95
CA LYS A 130 5.09 -6.63 6.41
C LYS A 130 6.48 -6.78 5.79
N GLU A 131 7.38 -7.57 6.38
CA GLU A 131 8.68 -7.89 5.78
C GLU A 131 8.49 -8.58 4.43
N ILE A 132 7.69 -9.65 4.38
CA ILE A 132 7.39 -10.38 3.15
C ILE A 132 6.81 -9.43 2.08
N ALA A 133 5.85 -8.60 2.47
CA ALA A 133 5.28 -7.60 1.57
C ALA A 133 6.32 -6.60 1.07
N ALA A 134 7.24 -6.17 1.93
CA ALA A 134 8.31 -5.25 1.58
C ALA A 134 9.31 -5.86 0.61
N ARG A 135 9.71 -7.12 0.85
CA ARG A 135 10.60 -7.90 0.00
C ARG A 135 10.01 -8.09 -1.40
N VAL A 136 8.75 -8.50 -1.52
CA VAL A 136 8.05 -8.60 -2.81
C VAL A 136 8.03 -7.25 -3.53
N LYS A 137 7.72 -6.15 -2.83
CA LYS A 137 7.66 -4.79 -3.41
C LYS A 137 9.00 -4.24 -3.87
N LEU A 138 10.11 -4.79 -3.35
CA LEU A 138 11.48 -4.46 -3.74
C LEU A 138 12.08 -5.48 -4.72
N GLY A 139 11.34 -6.55 -5.08
CA GLY A 139 11.78 -7.57 -6.02
C GLY A 139 12.58 -8.73 -5.40
N ASP A 140 12.73 -8.78 -4.08
CA ASP A 140 13.38 -9.87 -3.34
C ASP A 140 12.39 -11.03 -3.09
N VAL A 141 11.99 -11.67 -4.20
CA VAL A 141 10.95 -12.70 -4.22
C VAL A 141 11.39 -13.98 -3.51
N ASP A 142 12.67 -14.35 -3.60
CA ASP A 142 13.20 -15.60 -3.06
C ASP A 142 13.24 -15.58 -1.52
N THR A 143 13.66 -14.46 -0.93
CA THR A 143 13.61 -14.28 0.54
C THR A 143 12.16 -14.26 1.02
N ALA A 144 11.27 -13.56 0.32
CA ALA A 144 9.86 -13.50 0.66
C ALA A 144 9.18 -14.89 0.66
N GLU A 145 9.50 -15.75 -0.32
CA GLU A 145 9.02 -17.13 -0.33
C GLU A 145 9.54 -17.93 0.86
N THR A 146 10.83 -17.80 1.18
CA THR A 146 11.46 -18.54 2.29
C THR A 146 10.82 -18.20 3.64
N LEU A 147 10.41 -16.95 3.84
CA LEU A 147 9.82 -16.46 5.09
C LEU A 147 8.32 -16.79 5.24
N LEU A 148 7.59 -16.91 4.13
CA LEU A 148 6.13 -17.05 4.16
C LEU A 148 5.60 -18.25 4.97
N PRO A 149 6.21 -19.45 4.93
CA PRO A 149 5.76 -20.59 5.74
C PRO A 149 5.76 -20.31 7.24
N GLU A 150 6.79 -19.63 7.76
CA GLU A 150 6.88 -19.28 9.19
C GLU A 150 5.76 -18.32 9.59
N ALA A 151 5.58 -17.24 8.82
CA ALA A 151 4.54 -16.25 9.08
C ALA A 151 3.13 -16.85 9.00
N THR A 152 2.90 -17.76 8.04
CA THR A 152 1.62 -18.49 7.89
C THR A 152 1.36 -19.37 9.11
N ALA A 153 2.33 -20.19 9.51
CA ALA A 153 2.20 -21.07 10.67
C ALA A 153 1.95 -20.29 11.96
N LEU A 154 2.57 -19.12 12.12
CA LEU A 154 2.31 -18.25 13.27
C LEU A 154 0.89 -17.66 13.24
N ALA A 155 0.43 -17.18 12.08
CA ALA A 155 -0.95 -16.67 11.93
C ALA A 155 -1.99 -17.75 12.24
N ASP A 156 -1.78 -18.98 11.80
CA ASP A 156 -2.66 -20.12 12.08
C ASP A 156 -2.70 -20.47 13.57
N ARG A 157 -1.54 -20.54 14.24
CA ARG A 157 -1.47 -20.78 15.70
C ARG A 157 -2.18 -19.69 16.50
N LEU A 158 -2.19 -18.45 16.01
CA LEU A 158 -2.84 -17.33 16.68
C LEU A 158 -4.34 -17.26 16.42
N ALA A 159 -4.86 -18.10 15.52
CA ALA A 159 -6.25 -18.13 15.07
C ALA A 159 -6.77 -16.72 14.75
N SER A 160 -6.01 -15.96 13.96
CA SER A 160 -6.35 -14.60 13.55
C SER A 160 -6.74 -14.57 12.08
N PRO A 161 -8.05 -14.51 11.75
CA PRO A 161 -8.52 -14.52 10.35
C PRO A 161 -7.88 -13.42 9.50
N MET A 162 -7.68 -12.24 10.07
CA MET A 162 -7.01 -11.11 9.42
C MET A 162 -5.54 -11.40 9.07
N LEU A 163 -4.77 -12.01 9.98
CA LEU A 163 -3.37 -12.37 9.71
C LEU A 163 -3.28 -13.55 8.74
N GLN A 164 -4.18 -14.53 8.86
CA GLN A 164 -4.29 -15.65 7.92
C GLN A 164 -4.62 -15.14 6.52
N ALA A 165 -5.59 -14.23 6.39
CA ALA A 165 -5.93 -13.58 5.13
C ALA A 165 -4.73 -12.83 4.54
N THR A 166 -3.96 -12.14 5.38
CA THR A 166 -2.75 -11.45 4.94
C THR A 166 -1.67 -12.41 4.46
N ALA A 167 -1.46 -13.54 5.14
CA ALA A 167 -0.54 -14.60 4.69
C ALA A 167 -0.96 -15.19 3.33
N HIS A 168 -2.25 -15.53 3.17
CA HIS A 168 -2.79 -15.99 1.89
C HIS A 168 -2.65 -14.95 0.79
N ALA A 169 -2.83 -13.66 1.09
CA ALA A 169 -2.61 -12.61 0.11
C ALA A 169 -1.13 -12.45 -0.27
N GLN A 170 -0.19 -12.59 0.67
CA GLN A 170 1.24 -12.60 0.33
C GLN A 170 1.59 -13.79 -0.57
N ARG A 171 1.00 -14.98 -0.32
CA ARG A 171 1.13 -16.12 -1.24
C ARG A 171 0.63 -15.76 -2.64
N GLY A 172 -0.54 -15.15 -2.73
CA GLY A 172 -1.11 -14.73 -4.01
C GLY A 172 -0.25 -13.70 -4.74
N HIS A 173 0.35 -12.76 -4.02
CA HIS A 173 1.27 -11.77 -4.58
C HIS A 173 2.60 -12.38 -5.07
N LEU A 174 3.13 -13.37 -4.35
CA LEU A 174 4.30 -14.14 -4.80
C LEU A 174 4.00 -14.94 -6.07
N ALA A 175 2.88 -15.66 -6.09
CA ALA A 175 2.41 -16.39 -7.25
C ALA A 175 2.22 -15.46 -8.46
N HIS A 176 1.61 -14.29 -8.26
CA HIS A 176 1.46 -13.27 -9.31
C HIS A 176 2.79 -12.80 -9.86
N THR A 177 3.75 -12.50 -8.98
CA THR A 177 5.10 -12.04 -9.38
C THR A 177 5.84 -13.09 -10.22
N ARG A 178 5.52 -14.37 -10.03
CA ARG A 178 6.07 -15.50 -10.81
C ARG A 178 5.27 -15.85 -12.07
N GLY A 179 4.16 -15.17 -12.33
CA GLY A 179 3.28 -15.46 -13.46
C GLY A 179 2.30 -16.62 -13.23
N SER A 180 2.23 -17.18 -12.02
CA SER A 180 1.27 -18.22 -11.64
C SER A 180 -0.11 -17.60 -11.33
N LEU A 181 -0.79 -17.07 -12.35
CA LEU A 181 -2.02 -16.29 -12.18
C LEU A 181 -3.18 -17.08 -11.56
N THR A 182 -3.31 -18.38 -11.85
CA THR A 182 -4.34 -19.24 -11.25
C THR A 182 -4.12 -19.42 -9.75
N GLU A 183 -2.89 -19.73 -9.33
CA GLU A 183 -2.52 -19.85 -7.92
C GLU A 183 -2.70 -18.51 -7.17
N ALA A 184 -2.39 -17.40 -7.85
CA ALA A 184 -2.62 -16.07 -7.32
C ALA A 184 -4.12 -15.81 -7.05
N LEU A 185 -5.00 -16.16 -8.00
CA LEU A 185 -6.45 -16.05 -7.82
C LEU A 185 -6.95 -16.90 -6.64
N ASP A 186 -6.55 -18.17 -6.57
CA ASP A 186 -7.02 -19.08 -5.52
C ASP A 186 -6.57 -18.60 -4.14
N SER A 187 -5.31 -18.21 -4.00
CA SER A 187 -4.77 -17.66 -2.75
C SER A 187 -5.49 -16.38 -2.32
N LEU A 188 -5.78 -15.47 -3.26
CA LEU A 188 -6.49 -14.22 -2.97
C LEU A 188 -7.98 -14.43 -2.67
N ARG A 189 -8.62 -15.45 -3.26
CA ARG A 189 -10.00 -15.85 -2.92
C ARG A 189 -10.08 -16.40 -1.50
N THR A 190 -9.14 -17.26 -1.11
CA THR A 190 -9.04 -17.73 0.29
C THR A 190 -8.82 -16.55 1.23
N ALA A 191 -7.93 -15.61 0.88
CA ALA A 191 -7.73 -14.41 1.67
C ALA A 191 -9.01 -13.58 1.81
N LEU A 192 -9.77 -13.39 0.73
CA LEU A 192 -11.03 -12.64 0.77
C LEU A 192 -12.07 -13.34 1.66
N GLN A 193 -12.23 -14.66 1.54
CA GLN A 193 -13.16 -15.43 2.38
C GLN A 193 -12.84 -15.28 3.87
N LEU A 194 -11.55 -15.29 4.23
CA LEU A 194 -11.11 -15.08 5.61
C LEU A 194 -11.42 -13.66 6.12
N GLU A 195 -11.29 -12.63 5.27
CA GLU A 195 -11.68 -11.26 5.63
C GLU A 195 -13.19 -11.14 5.83
N GLU A 196 -13.99 -11.78 4.99
CA GLU A 196 -15.46 -11.80 5.09
C GLU A 196 -15.97 -12.55 6.33
N HIS A 197 -15.25 -13.57 6.80
CA HIS A 197 -15.67 -14.44 7.92
C HIS A 197 -14.94 -14.15 9.25
N GLY A 198 -14.34 -12.98 9.40
CA GLY A 198 -13.70 -12.60 10.66
C GLY A 198 -12.52 -11.63 10.56
N GLY A 199 -12.27 -11.07 9.38
CA GLY A 199 -11.29 -9.98 9.20
C GLY A 199 -11.96 -8.61 9.19
N THR A 200 -11.46 -7.72 8.32
CA THR A 200 -11.82 -6.31 8.31
C THR A 200 -12.40 -5.89 6.97
N ARG A 201 -13.30 -4.88 6.96
CA ARG A 201 -13.82 -4.28 5.71
C ARG A 201 -12.70 -3.74 4.83
N ARG A 202 -11.71 -3.08 5.44
CA ARG A 202 -10.52 -2.58 4.75
C ARG A 202 -9.71 -3.74 4.16
N GLY A 203 -9.48 -4.80 4.92
CA GLY A 203 -8.81 -6.01 4.46
C GLY A 203 -9.51 -6.64 3.26
N ALA A 204 -10.83 -6.84 3.33
CA ALA A 204 -11.64 -7.33 2.21
C ALA A 204 -11.53 -6.44 0.97
N SER A 205 -11.60 -5.11 1.13
CA SER A 205 -11.40 -4.15 0.02
C SER A 205 -10.03 -4.32 -0.63
N MET A 206 -8.97 -4.47 0.17
CA MET A 206 -7.63 -4.73 -0.34
C MET A 206 -7.55 -6.05 -1.12
N ARG A 207 -8.29 -7.11 -0.70
CA ARG A 207 -8.32 -8.39 -1.43
C ARG A 207 -9.09 -8.27 -2.75
N HIS A 208 -10.24 -7.58 -2.77
CA HIS A 208 -10.95 -7.28 -4.00
C HIS A 208 -10.07 -6.52 -4.99
N ARG A 209 -9.36 -5.48 -4.53
CA ARG A 209 -8.40 -4.74 -5.36
C ARG A 209 -7.29 -5.65 -5.89
N ALA A 210 -6.72 -6.52 -5.06
CA ALA A 210 -5.70 -7.48 -5.49
C ALA A 210 -6.25 -8.48 -6.53
N LEU A 211 -7.48 -9.01 -6.35
CA LEU A 211 -8.13 -9.88 -7.33
C LEU A 211 -8.33 -9.17 -8.67
N SER A 212 -8.74 -7.90 -8.65
CA SER A 212 -8.92 -7.12 -9.88
C SER A 212 -7.64 -6.99 -10.70
N LEU A 213 -6.48 -6.91 -10.05
CA LEU A 213 -5.18 -6.88 -10.71
C LEU A 213 -4.90 -8.19 -11.46
N ILE A 214 -5.14 -9.34 -10.83
CA ILE A 214 -4.94 -10.65 -11.47
C ILE A 214 -5.93 -10.87 -12.61
N LEU A 215 -7.21 -10.51 -12.41
CA LEU A 215 -8.24 -10.61 -13.43
C LEU A 215 -7.94 -9.73 -14.65
N ARG A 216 -7.42 -8.51 -14.43
CA ARG A 216 -6.94 -7.64 -15.51
C ARG A 216 -5.81 -8.31 -16.30
N ASP A 217 -4.84 -8.91 -15.63
CA ASP A 217 -3.71 -9.58 -16.29
C ASP A 217 -4.14 -10.84 -17.06
N LEU A 218 -5.28 -11.43 -16.69
CA LEU A 218 -5.99 -12.47 -17.45
C LEU A 218 -6.92 -11.92 -18.54
N CYS A 219 -6.94 -10.60 -18.77
CA CYS A 219 -7.84 -9.91 -19.69
C CYS A 219 -9.35 -10.07 -19.36
N LEU A 220 -9.70 -10.42 -18.12
CA LEU A 220 -11.08 -10.54 -17.63
C LEU A 220 -11.57 -9.19 -17.08
N TYR A 221 -11.66 -8.19 -17.94
CA TYR A 221 -11.86 -6.79 -17.55
C TYR A 221 -13.19 -6.53 -16.83
N ASP A 222 -14.29 -7.13 -17.27
CA ASP A 222 -15.60 -6.93 -16.63
C ASP A 222 -15.60 -7.46 -15.18
N GLN A 223 -14.96 -8.60 -14.94
CA GLN A 223 -14.81 -9.15 -13.59
C GLN A 223 -13.89 -8.28 -12.73
N ALA A 224 -12.79 -7.79 -13.31
CA ALA A 224 -11.89 -6.86 -12.62
C ALA A 224 -12.63 -5.59 -12.18
N GLU A 225 -13.49 -5.03 -13.03
CA GLU A 225 -14.32 -3.85 -12.71
C GLU A 225 -15.28 -4.13 -11.54
N ILE A 226 -15.97 -5.27 -11.54
CA ILE A 226 -16.85 -5.68 -10.44
C ILE A 226 -16.08 -5.72 -9.11
N HIS A 227 -14.90 -6.34 -9.09
CA HIS A 227 -14.08 -6.38 -7.89
C HIS A 227 -13.63 -4.98 -7.43
N LEU A 228 -13.31 -4.06 -8.35
CA LEU A 228 -12.97 -2.68 -7.97
C LEU A 228 -14.17 -1.91 -7.40
N PHE A 229 -15.39 -2.15 -7.89
CA PHE A 229 -16.59 -1.56 -7.30
C PHE A 229 -16.87 -2.09 -5.89
N LEU A 230 -16.76 -3.40 -5.68
CA LEU A 230 -16.88 -4.00 -4.35
C LEU A 230 -15.83 -3.44 -3.38
N ALA A 231 -14.58 -3.28 -3.85
CA ALA A 231 -13.53 -2.65 -3.05
C ALA A 231 -13.89 -1.21 -2.66
N ARG A 232 -14.47 -0.43 -3.59
CA ARG A 232 -14.86 0.96 -3.37
C ARG A 232 -15.99 1.07 -2.35
N ASP A 233 -17.01 0.23 -2.48
CA ASP A 233 -18.18 0.22 -1.60
C ASP A 233 -17.79 -0.16 -0.16
N LEU A 234 -16.81 -1.06 -0.01
CA LEU A 234 -16.27 -1.43 1.30
C LEU A 234 -15.57 -0.25 2.00
N LEU A 235 -14.88 0.62 1.25
CA LEU A 235 -14.17 1.81 1.76
C LEU A 235 -15.02 3.09 1.80
N ALA A 236 -16.22 3.10 1.21
CA ALA A 236 -17.06 4.32 1.18
C ALA A 236 -17.43 4.82 2.58
N ALA A 237 -17.48 3.93 3.57
CA ALA A 237 -17.75 4.24 4.97
C ALA A 237 -16.46 4.48 5.80
N THR A 238 -15.27 4.45 5.18
CA THR A 238 -13.99 4.59 5.87
C THR A 238 -13.32 5.94 5.57
N GLY A 239 -12.43 6.38 6.46
CA GLY A 239 -11.63 7.60 6.30
C GLY A 239 -10.35 7.41 5.46
N ASP A 240 -10.13 6.22 4.88
CA ASP A 240 -8.88 5.88 4.15
C ASP A 240 -8.89 6.44 2.72
N ALA A 241 -8.76 7.77 2.61
CA ALA A 241 -8.75 8.48 1.33
C ALA A 241 -7.65 7.96 0.38
N LYS A 242 -6.51 7.54 0.93
CA LYS A 242 -5.39 6.99 0.15
C LYS A 242 -5.77 5.65 -0.50
N ASP A 243 -6.39 4.73 0.22
CA ASP A 243 -6.84 3.46 -0.37
C ASP A 243 -8.02 3.65 -1.34
N GLN A 244 -8.92 4.61 -1.10
CA GLN A 244 -9.94 5.01 -2.07
C GLN A 244 -9.31 5.55 -3.38
N ALA A 245 -8.30 6.41 -3.27
CA ALA A 245 -7.56 6.93 -4.41
C ALA A 245 -6.84 5.83 -5.19
N ARG A 246 -6.30 4.81 -4.51
CA ARG A 246 -5.76 3.61 -5.17
C ARG A 246 -6.83 2.91 -5.99
N ILE A 247 -8.05 2.73 -5.49
CA ILE A 247 -9.13 2.08 -6.27
C ILE A 247 -9.47 2.88 -7.53
N SER A 248 -9.55 4.21 -7.42
CA SER A 248 -9.72 5.09 -8.59
C SER A 248 -8.56 4.98 -9.59
N GLU A 249 -7.31 4.87 -9.12
CA GLU A 249 -6.15 4.62 -10.00
C GLU A 249 -6.31 3.32 -10.81
N PHE A 250 -6.74 2.23 -10.17
CA PHE A 250 -6.97 0.94 -10.85
C PHE A 250 -8.16 1.00 -11.81
N LEU A 251 -9.28 1.62 -11.42
CA LEU A 251 -10.44 1.81 -12.31
C LEU A 251 -10.04 2.63 -13.55
N GLY A 252 -9.32 3.73 -13.36
CA GLY A 252 -8.89 4.54 -14.49
C GLY A 252 -7.91 3.83 -15.42
N THR A 253 -7.03 2.98 -14.86
CA THR A 253 -6.16 2.11 -15.66
C THR A 253 -6.98 1.09 -16.47
N LEU A 254 -7.99 0.47 -15.85
CA LEU A 254 -8.88 -0.47 -16.51
C LEU A 254 -9.66 0.18 -17.65
N TYR A 255 -10.25 1.35 -17.41
CA TYR A 255 -10.96 2.14 -18.42
C TYR A 255 -10.06 2.58 -19.57
N SER A 256 -8.80 2.91 -19.27
CA SER A 256 -7.80 3.22 -20.28
C SER A 256 -7.53 2.03 -21.20
N LEU A 257 -7.53 0.80 -20.67
CA LEU A 257 -7.32 -0.44 -21.43
C LEU A 257 -8.56 -0.86 -22.25
N THR A 258 -9.77 -0.58 -21.76
CA THR A 258 -11.03 -0.98 -22.40
C THR A 258 -11.61 0.08 -23.34
N GLY A 259 -10.88 1.17 -23.61
CA GLY A 259 -11.30 2.21 -24.57
C GLY A 259 -12.19 3.32 -23.96
N ARG A 260 -12.51 3.26 -22.67
CA ARG A 260 -13.30 4.26 -21.92
C ARG A 260 -12.41 5.43 -21.48
N HIS A 261 -11.81 6.13 -22.45
CA HIS A 261 -10.72 7.07 -22.17
C HIS A 261 -11.12 8.31 -21.35
N ASP A 262 -12.35 8.80 -21.47
CA ASP A 262 -12.82 9.92 -20.65
C ASP A 262 -13.03 9.53 -19.19
N ASP A 263 -13.60 8.35 -18.94
CA ASP A 263 -13.73 7.77 -17.60
C ASP A 263 -12.34 7.53 -16.99
N ALA A 264 -11.39 7.05 -17.79
CA ALA A 264 -10.01 6.83 -17.38
C ALA A 264 -9.36 8.11 -16.85
N VAL A 265 -9.44 9.20 -17.62
CA VAL A 265 -8.90 10.51 -17.23
C VAL A 265 -9.60 11.04 -15.98
N THR A 266 -10.91 10.83 -15.86
CA THR A 266 -11.69 11.26 -14.69
C THR A 266 -11.25 10.54 -13.41
N GLU A 267 -11.18 9.21 -13.43
CA GLU A 267 -10.77 8.40 -12.28
C GLU A 267 -9.32 8.66 -11.88
N LEU A 268 -8.40 8.76 -12.85
CA LEU A 268 -6.99 9.06 -12.58
C LEU A 268 -6.80 10.48 -12.03
N THR A 269 -7.59 11.46 -12.49
CA THR A 269 -7.55 12.83 -11.93
C THR A 269 -8.07 12.85 -10.50
N ARG A 270 -9.12 12.08 -10.19
CA ARG A 270 -9.63 11.93 -8.82
C ARG A 270 -8.56 11.33 -7.90
N ALA A 271 -7.93 10.23 -8.31
CA ALA A 271 -6.85 9.61 -7.55
C ALA A 271 -5.67 10.57 -7.33
N LEU A 272 -5.29 11.31 -8.37
CA LEU A 272 -4.18 12.26 -8.31
C LEU A 272 -4.44 13.45 -7.38
N THR A 273 -5.70 13.86 -7.21
CA THR A 273 -6.06 14.94 -6.26
C THR A 273 -5.66 14.55 -4.84
N VAL A 274 -5.88 13.29 -4.46
CA VAL A 274 -5.49 12.77 -3.13
C VAL A 274 -3.97 12.51 -3.04
N PHE A 275 -3.36 11.91 -4.07
CA PHE A 275 -1.92 11.65 -4.05
C PHE A 275 -1.08 12.93 -4.19
N GLY A 276 -1.63 13.99 -4.77
CA GLY A 276 -0.97 15.26 -5.08
C GLY A 276 -0.38 15.95 -3.85
N GLU A 277 -0.88 15.62 -2.67
CA GLU A 277 -0.42 16.15 -1.39
C GLU A 277 0.79 15.39 -0.81
N LEU A 278 1.13 14.20 -1.33
CA LEU A 278 2.00 13.25 -0.63
C LEU A 278 3.40 13.04 -1.23
N GLY A 279 3.70 13.49 -2.45
CA GLY A 279 5.05 13.39 -3.01
C GLY A 279 5.62 11.96 -3.13
N SER A 280 4.75 10.95 -3.31
CA SER A 280 5.10 9.53 -3.14
C SER A 280 5.12 8.72 -4.46
N HIS A 281 5.58 7.47 -4.40
CA HIS A 281 5.57 6.59 -5.57
C HIS A 281 4.15 6.31 -6.14
N TYR A 282 3.11 6.47 -5.31
CA TYR A 282 1.71 6.42 -5.77
C TYR A 282 1.39 7.58 -6.72
N GLN A 283 1.83 8.78 -6.38
CA GLN A 283 1.68 9.96 -7.22
C GLN A 283 2.41 9.78 -8.56
N ALA A 284 3.64 9.24 -8.51
CA ALA A 284 4.43 8.97 -9.71
C ALA A 284 3.72 7.96 -10.65
N THR A 285 3.23 6.85 -10.11
CA THR A 285 2.46 5.85 -10.86
C THR A 285 1.17 6.44 -11.45
N CYS A 286 0.41 7.21 -10.66
CA CYS A 286 -0.84 7.82 -11.12
C CYS A 286 -0.60 8.83 -12.26
N HIS A 287 0.45 9.67 -12.16
CA HIS A 287 0.86 10.54 -13.27
C HIS A 287 1.23 9.75 -14.52
N HIS A 288 1.96 8.64 -14.39
CA HIS A 288 2.30 7.79 -15.52
C HIS A 288 1.04 7.22 -16.20
N GLN A 289 0.11 6.65 -15.41
CA GLN A 289 -1.14 6.11 -15.95
C GLN A 289 -2.02 7.20 -16.60
N LEU A 290 -2.08 8.39 -16.00
CA LEU A 290 -2.83 9.52 -16.56
C LEU A 290 -2.23 9.98 -17.89
N ALA A 291 -0.91 10.00 -18.02
CA ALA A 291 -0.28 10.30 -19.30
C ALA A 291 -0.63 9.27 -20.37
N LEU A 292 -0.57 7.97 -20.06
CA LEU A 292 -0.96 6.91 -20.99
C LEU A 292 -2.43 7.01 -21.39
N ALA A 293 -3.33 7.30 -20.44
CA ALA A 293 -4.75 7.49 -20.71
C ALA A 293 -5.00 8.68 -21.66
N LEU A 294 -4.31 9.81 -21.45
CA LEU A 294 -4.39 10.98 -22.32
C LEU A 294 -3.83 10.70 -23.72
N GLU A 295 -2.74 9.96 -23.83
CA GLU A 295 -2.18 9.56 -25.13
C GLU A 295 -3.14 8.65 -25.91
N ARG A 296 -3.75 7.68 -25.24
CA ARG A 296 -4.77 6.82 -25.84
C ARG A 296 -6.02 7.60 -26.25
N ARG A 297 -6.47 8.55 -25.43
CA ARG A 297 -7.59 9.44 -25.76
C ARG A 297 -7.28 10.31 -26.99
N ALA A 298 -6.09 10.87 -27.06
CA ALA A 298 -5.62 11.64 -28.21
C ALA A 298 -5.57 10.78 -29.49
N ALA A 299 -5.12 9.53 -29.38
CA ALA A 299 -5.11 8.60 -30.51
C ALA A 299 -6.52 8.23 -30.98
N ALA A 300 -7.44 7.95 -30.04
CA ALA A 300 -8.83 7.66 -30.35
C ALA A 300 -9.55 8.84 -31.03
N ASN A 301 -9.32 10.07 -30.57
CA ASN A 301 -9.88 11.29 -31.19
C ASN A 301 -9.41 11.49 -32.63
N LEU A 302 -8.17 11.11 -32.95
CA LEU A 302 -7.66 11.16 -34.32
C LEU A 302 -8.31 10.10 -35.22
N GLN A 303 -8.60 8.92 -34.68
CA GLN A 303 -9.29 7.85 -35.41
C GLN A 303 -10.78 8.17 -35.62
N ALA A 304 -11.45 8.77 -34.63
CA ALA A 304 -12.85 9.19 -34.72
C ALA A 304 -13.07 10.42 -35.62
N GLY A 305 -12.00 11.16 -35.94
CA GLY A 305 -12.02 12.40 -36.72
C GLY A 305 -12.30 12.28 -38.23
N GLN A 306 -12.89 11.18 -38.71
CA GLN A 306 -13.42 11.04 -40.08
C GLN A 306 -14.82 10.41 -40.05
N PRO A 307 -15.83 10.80 -40.87
CA PRO A 307 -16.09 12.06 -41.59
C PRO A 307 -17.17 12.97 -40.95
N HIS A 308 -17.71 12.68 -39.75
CA HIS A 308 -18.98 13.32 -39.27
C HIS A 308 -18.85 14.22 -38.01
N GLY A 309 -17.65 14.46 -37.48
CA GLY A 309 -17.43 15.31 -36.31
C GLY A 309 -16.64 16.59 -36.65
N ASP A 310 -16.78 17.64 -35.81
CA ASP A 310 -16.02 18.88 -35.96
C ASP A 310 -14.51 18.64 -35.81
N ILE A 311 -13.84 18.59 -36.95
CA ILE A 311 -12.41 18.24 -37.10
C ILE A 311 -11.52 19.21 -36.32
N GLU A 312 -11.92 20.47 -36.22
CA GLU A 312 -11.12 21.52 -35.55
C GLU A 312 -11.14 21.33 -34.03
N THR A 313 -12.32 21.12 -33.45
CA THR A 313 -12.50 20.78 -32.04
C THR A 313 -11.74 19.50 -31.66
N ASN A 314 -11.76 18.46 -32.51
CA ASN A 314 -11.05 17.21 -32.24
C ASN A 314 -9.52 17.36 -32.31
N ARG A 315 -9.00 18.19 -33.24
CA ARG A 315 -7.57 18.51 -33.31
C ARG A 315 -7.10 19.29 -32.09
N GLU A 316 -7.90 20.24 -31.63
CA GLU A 316 -7.56 21.03 -30.44
C GLU A 316 -7.49 20.15 -29.19
N LYS A 317 -8.53 19.34 -28.94
CA LYS A 317 -8.56 18.37 -27.82
C LYS A 317 -7.37 17.41 -27.85
N THR A 318 -7.04 16.89 -29.04
CA THR A 318 -5.86 16.04 -29.24
C THR A 318 -4.56 16.76 -28.87
N GLY A 319 -4.40 18.02 -29.29
CA GLY A 319 -3.24 18.84 -28.95
C GLY A 319 -3.13 19.13 -27.45
N GLN A 320 -4.26 19.42 -26.80
CA GLN A 320 -4.33 19.62 -25.34
C GLN A 320 -3.93 18.35 -24.59
N ASP A 321 -4.47 17.18 -24.98
CA ASP A 321 -4.16 15.90 -24.34
C ASP A 321 -2.69 15.52 -24.47
N ARG A 322 -2.08 15.72 -25.66
CA ARG A 322 -0.65 15.47 -25.85
C ARG A 322 0.25 16.35 -24.97
N ARG A 323 -0.11 17.63 -24.81
CA ARG A 323 0.61 18.55 -23.91
C ARG A 323 0.48 18.12 -22.46
N ARG A 324 -0.74 17.79 -22.01
CA ARG A 324 -1.00 17.29 -20.65
C ARG A 324 -0.27 15.98 -20.37
N ALA A 325 -0.26 15.05 -21.33
CA ALA A 325 0.46 13.79 -21.22
C ALA A 325 1.98 14.00 -21.07
N ALA A 326 2.57 14.95 -21.79
CA ALA A 326 3.99 15.28 -21.65
C ALA A 326 4.32 15.83 -20.23
N LEU A 327 3.47 16.71 -19.69
CA LEU A 327 3.63 17.22 -18.32
C LEU A 327 3.56 16.09 -17.29
N HIS A 328 2.56 15.22 -17.39
CA HIS A 328 2.42 14.10 -16.46
C HIS A 328 3.56 13.08 -16.58
N ARG A 329 4.09 12.83 -17.78
CA ARG A 329 5.31 12.00 -17.94
C ARG A 329 6.53 12.62 -17.28
N SER A 330 6.74 13.93 -17.43
CA SER A 330 7.83 14.64 -16.73
C SER A 330 7.68 14.49 -15.22
N ARG A 331 6.48 14.72 -14.71
CA ARG A 331 6.22 14.64 -13.27
C ARG A 331 6.40 13.23 -12.71
N ALA A 332 5.97 12.20 -13.45
CA ALA A 332 6.22 10.81 -13.07
C ALA A 332 7.72 10.49 -12.98
N ARG A 333 8.54 11.01 -13.91
CA ARG A 333 10.01 10.85 -13.92
C ARG A 333 10.68 11.53 -12.74
N GLU A 334 10.27 12.76 -12.44
CA GLU A 334 10.79 13.53 -11.30
C GLU A 334 10.55 12.82 -9.98
N LEU A 335 9.35 12.27 -9.80
CA LEU A 335 8.94 11.58 -8.56
C LEU A 335 9.51 10.17 -8.46
N SER A 336 9.77 9.49 -9.58
CA SER A 336 10.39 8.17 -9.61
C SER A 336 11.15 7.94 -10.93
N PRO A 337 12.47 8.18 -10.94
CA PRO A 337 13.31 8.04 -12.14
C PRO A 337 13.31 6.62 -12.73
N GLY A 338 12.97 5.60 -11.92
CA GLY A 338 12.96 4.19 -12.31
C GLY A 338 11.65 3.67 -12.93
N LEU A 339 10.59 4.47 -13.07
CA LEU A 339 9.31 4.06 -13.70
C LEU A 339 9.41 3.85 -15.24
N HIS A 340 10.59 3.52 -15.76
CA HIS A 340 10.92 3.49 -17.19
C HIS A 340 11.32 2.12 -17.70
N THR A 341 10.46 1.15 -17.49
CA THR A 341 10.39 -0.07 -18.30
C THR A 341 8.93 -0.48 -18.35
N GLY A 342 8.45 -1.02 -19.46
CA GLY A 342 7.07 -1.50 -19.67
C GLY A 342 6.62 -2.63 -18.73
N THR A 343 7.29 -2.81 -17.60
CA THR A 343 6.87 -3.57 -16.45
C THR A 343 5.85 -2.75 -15.67
N VAL A 344 4.60 -3.21 -15.70
CA VAL A 344 3.60 -2.92 -14.66
C VAL A 344 4.33 -2.92 -13.31
N PRO A 345 4.24 -1.87 -12.47
CA PRO A 345 4.87 -1.90 -11.17
C PRO A 345 4.31 -3.13 -10.42
N ALA A 346 5.20 -4.07 -10.08
CA ALA A 346 4.86 -5.26 -9.33
C ALA A 346 4.26 -4.83 -7.98
N VAL A 347 3.02 -5.33 -7.75
CA VAL A 347 2.25 -5.45 -6.50
C VAL A 347 2.24 -4.26 -5.52
#